data_AF-A0A7X8CYN5-F1
#
_entry.id   AF-A0A7X8CYN5-F1
#
_cell.length_a   1.000
_cell.length_b   1.000
_cell.length_c   1.000
_cell.angle_alpha   90.00
_cell.angle_beta   90.00
_cell.angle_gamma   90.00
#
_symmetry.space_group_name_H-M   'P 1'
#
loop_
_entity.id
_entity.type
_entity.pdbx_description
1 polymer ?
#
loop_
_entity_poly.entity_id
_entity_poly.type
_entity_poly.pdbx_seq_one_letter_code
_entity_poly.pdbx_strand_id
1 'polypeptide(L)'
;KADSPERDALAYGFARLGFPELVAVSAEHGRNMDELVERIAARLDFSRVSSEEDLHDDVRVAILGKPNTGKSTLLNRLLGEQKSLVSEIAGTTRDVVEGSTSWKGRRITVLDTAGIRRKKKVHEDIEYYSVNRAIRTVEDCDIVVLMIDAQEGLTDQDKKIAALAVEKGRGLVFALNKWDRMPDLKNSFEASRDKLRYALQSGINPVKFILFASRPDAIGESYLSYLKNKIRSDLGFSLIPVELEVRGSSSWKADRA
;
A
#
# COMPACT_ATOMS: atom_id res chain seq x y z
N LYS A 1 -13.55 -21.96 31.80
CA LYS A 1 -13.53 -23.38 31.38
C LYS A 1 -14.73 -24.09 32.01
N ALA A 2 -15.92 -23.72 31.55
CA ALA A 2 -17.18 -24.35 31.95
C ALA A 2 -17.48 -25.46 30.95
N ASP A 3 -16.70 -26.54 31.01
CA ASP A 3 -16.69 -27.58 29.97
C ASP A 3 -17.93 -28.49 30.03
N SER A 4 -18.69 -28.44 31.13
CA SER A 4 -19.92 -29.20 31.34
C SER A 4 -20.97 -28.35 32.10
N PRO A 5 -22.27 -28.65 31.98
CA PRO A 5 -23.34 -27.96 32.72
C PRO A 5 -23.15 -27.97 34.24
N GLU A 6 -22.56 -29.03 34.78
CA GLU A 6 -22.27 -29.15 36.22
C GLU A 6 -21.23 -28.13 36.69
N ARG A 7 -20.30 -27.74 35.80
CA ARG A 7 -19.32 -26.69 36.07
C ARG A 7 -19.90 -25.29 36.01
N ASP A 8 -21.09 -25.09 35.43
CA ASP A 8 -21.78 -23.80 35.46
C ASP A 8 -22.15 -23.40 36.91
N ALA A 9 -22.37 -24.39 37.79
CA ALA A 9 -22.60 -24.14 39.21
C ALA A 9 -21.40 -23.46 39.91
N LEU A 10 -20.17 -23.74 39.45
CA LEU A 10 -18.96 -23.09 39.95
C LEU A 10 -18.90 -21.60 39.53
N ALA A 11 -19.61 -21.23 38.45
CA ALA A 11 -19.68 -19.84 38.01
C ALA A 11 -20.35 -18.93 39.05
N TYR A 12 -21.33 -19.45 39.82
CA TYR A 12 -21.98 -18.69 40.91
C TYR A 12 -21.00 -18.27 42.01
N GLY A 13 -19.89 -18.98 42.21
CA GLY A 13 -18.84 -18.57 43.14
C GLY A 13 -18.21 -17.21 42.79
N PHE A 14 -18.27 -16.82 41.52
CA PHE A 14 -17.74 -15.55 41.01
C PHE A 14 -18.74 -14.39 41.13
N ALA A 15 -19.97 -14.62 41.61
CA ALA A 15 -20.94 -13.55 41.89
C ALA A 15 -20.38 -12.51 42.89
N ARG A 16 -19.44 -12.92 43.74
CA ARG A 16 -18.72 -12.04 44.67
C ARG A 16 -17.88 -10.95 44.00
N LEU A 17 -17.58 -11.08 42.71
CA LEU A 17 -16.84 -10.07 41.95
C LEU A 17 -17.68 -8.84 41.59
N GLY A 18 -18.99 -8.86 41.88
CA GLY A 18 -19.86 -7.70 41.71
C GLY A 18 -20.31 -7.44 40.28
N PHE A 19 -20.08 -8.39 39.36
CA PHE A 19 -20.66 -8.31 38.02
C PHE A 19 -22.13 -8.74 38.06
N PRO A 20 -23.05 -7.96 37.46
CA PRO A 20 -24.48 -8.25 37.50
C PRO A 20 -24.87 -9.48 36.65
N GLU A 21 -24.03 -9.83 35.68
CA GLU A 21 -24.25 -10.93 34.76
C GLU A 21 -22.97 -11.74 34.59
N LEU A 22 -23.09 -13.06 34.59
CA LEU A 22 -22.00 -14.00 34.36
C LEU A 22 -22.36 -14.91 33.19
N VAL A 23 -21.46 -15.03 32.23
CA VAL A 23 -21.59 -15.97 31.10
C VAL A 23 -20.51 -17.03 31.24
N ALA A 24 -20.92 -18.27 31.52
CA ALA A 24 -20.02 -19.40 31.65
C ALA A 24 -19.70 -19.97 30.27
N VAL A 25 -18.44 -19.91 29.84
CA VAL A 25 -18.02 -20.36 28.50
C VAL A 25 -16.99 -21.49 28.54
N SER A 26 -16.99 -22.29 27.48
CA SER A 26 -15.89 -23.20 27.13
C SER A 26 -15.44 -22.95 25.70
N ALA A 27 -14.26 -22.34 25.56
CA ALA A 27 -13.67 -22.07 24.25
C ALA A 27 -13.27 -23.36 23.51
N GLU A 28 -12.88 -24.41 24.25
CA GLU A 28 -12.45 -25.69 23.69
C GLU A 28 -13.63 -26.50 23.12
N HIS A 29 -14.79 -26.42 23.77
CA HIS A 29 -16.00 -27.16 23.37
C HIS A 29 -17.06 -26.27 22.71
N GLY A 30 -16.77 -24.99 22.46
CA GLY A 30 -17.69 -24.04 21.82
C GLY A 30 -18.96 -23.71 22.63
N ARG A 31 -18.98 -23.97 23.94
CA ARG A 31 -20.19 -23.81 24.78
C ARG A 31 -20.43 -22.33 25.12
N ASN A 32 -21.67 -21.89 24.95
CA ASN A 32 -22.18 -20.53 25.27
C ASN A 32 -21.41 -19.39 24.58
N MET A 33 -20.73 -19.69 23.47
CA MET A 33 -20.00 -18.67 22.70
C MET A 33 -20.97 -17.72 22.00
N ASP A 34 -22.09 -18.22 21.47
CA ASP A 34 -23.11 -17.39 20.83
C ASP A 34 -23.73 -16.40 21.83
N GLU A 35 -24.08 -16.88 23.02
CA GLU A 35 -24.60 -16.03 24.11
C GLU A 35 -23.58 -14.95 24.52
N LEU A 36 -22.29 -15.32 24.61
CA LEU A 36 -21.23 -14.34 24.88
C LEU A 36 -21.16 -13.26 23.79
N VAL A 37 -21.21 -13.67 22.52
CA VAL A 37 -21.16 -12.75 21.37
C VAL A 37 -22.38 -11.83 21.38
N GLU A 38 -23.59 -12.35 21.57
CA GLU A 38 -24.81 -11.54 21.63
C GLU A 38 -24.76 -10.51 22.78
N ARG A 39 -24.32 -10.92 23.97
CA ARG A 39 -24.20 -10.02 25.12
C ARG A 39 -23.12 -8.96 24.97
N ILE A 40 -22.07 -9.25 24.21
CA ILE A 40 -21.06 -8.24 23.84
C ILE A 40 -21.67 -7.29 22.82
N ALA A 41 -22.25 -7.81 21.73
CA ALA A 41 -22.85 -7.01 20.67
C ALA A 41 -23.92 -6.04 21.18
N ALA A 42 -24.77 -6.48 22.11
CA ALA A 42 -25.80 -5.64 22.73
C ALA A 42 -25.26 -4.46 23.55
N ARG A 43 -23.98 -4.52 23.97
CA ARG A 43 -23.31 -3.45 24.73
C ARG A 43 -22.40 -2.58 23.88
N LEU A 44 -22.17 -2.95 22.63
CA LEU A 44 -21.37 -2.16 21.70
C LEU A 44 -22.21 -1.02 21.13
N ASP A 45 -21.62 0.19 21.16
CA ASP A 45 -22.19 1.35 20.50
C ASP A 45 -21.75 1.38 19.03
N PHE A 46 -22.64 0.95 18.14
CA PHE A 46 -22.40 0.99 16.70
C PHE A 46 -22.70 2.35 16.07
N SER A 47 -23.14 3.36 16.83
CA SER A 47 -23.49 4.69 16.27
C SER A 47 -22.30 5.42 15.65
N ARG A 48 -21.07 5.06 16.05
CA ARG A 48 -19.81 5.58 15.50
C ARG A 48 -19.15 4.65 14.49
N VAL A 49 -19.77 3.53 14.17
CA VAL A 49 -19.26 2.56 13.20
C VAL A 49 -19.79 2.95 11.83
N SER A 50 -18.91 3.43 10.97
CA SER A 50 -19.20 3.65 9.55
C SER A 50 -19.11 2.32 8.80
N SER A 51 -19.94 2.15 7.76
CA SER A 51 -19.81 1.00 6.86
C SER A 51 -18.50 1.09 6.07
N GLU A 52 -17.94 -0.04 5.61
CA GLU A 52 -16.78 -0.03 4.69
C GLU A 52 -17.05 0.79 3.42
N GLU A 53 -18.32 0.92 3.01
CA GLU A 53 -18.75 1.72 1.87
C GLU A 53 -18.59 3.24 2.11
N ASP A 54 -18.69 3.71 3.35
CA ASP A 54 -18.48 5.11 3.73
C ASP A 54 -16.99 5.49 3.87
N LEU A 55 -16.10 4.50 3.97
CA LEU A 55 -14.65 4.70 4.15
C LEU A 55 -13.90 4.94 2.84
N HIS A 56 -14.56 4.83 1.67
CA HIS A 56 -13.90 4.74 0.37
C HIS A 56 -14.06 5.93 -0.58
N ASP A 57 -14.39 7.12 -0.07
CA ASP A 57 -14.37 8.31 -0.92
C ASP A 57 -12.97 8.91 -1.12
N ASP A 58 -12.02 8.61 -0.23
CA ASP A 58 -10.66 9.13 -0.28
C ASP A 58 -9.60 8.02 -0.29
N VAL A 59 -8.83 7.93 -1.38
CA VAL A 59 -7.70 7.00 -1.52
C VAL A 59 -6.42 7.72 -1.13
N ARG A 60 -5.75 7.25 -0.08
CA ARG A 60 -4.51 7.85 0.42
C ARG A 60 -3.30 7.23 -0.27
N VAL A 61 -2.57 8.04 -1.04
CA VAL A 61 -1.42 7.62 -1.83
C VAL A 61 -0.14 8.26 -1.29
N ALA A 62 0.81 7.44 -0.86
CA ALA A 62 2.14 7.87 -0.45
C ALA A 62 3.12 7.83 -1.64
N ILE A 63 3.86 8.91 -1.89
CA ILE A 63 4.93 8.90 -2.91
C ILE A 63 6.29 8.89 -2.19
N LEU A 64 6.92 7.71 -2.14
CA LEU A 64 8.17 7.48 -1.41
C LEU A 64 9.33 7.15 -2.35
N GLY A 65 10.55 7.15 -1.84
CA GLY A 65 11.78 6.84 -2.59
C GLY A 65 12.93 7.78 -2.26
N LYS A 66 14.14 7.45 -2.72
CA LYS A 66 15.36 8.23 -2.47
C LYS A 66 15.28 9.70 -2.93
N PRO A 67 16.10 10.61 -2.38
CA PRO A 67 16.29 11.95 -2.94
C PRO A 67 16.56 11.89 -4.45
N ASN A 68 16.05 12.88 -5.19
CA ASN A 68 16.28 13.03 -6.64
C ASN A 68 15.72 11.91 -7.55
N THR A 69 14.91 10.97 -7.04
CA THR A 69 14.19 9.98 -7.87
C THR A 69 13.01 10.57 -8.66
N GLY A 70 12.70 11.86 -8.48
CA GLY A 70 11.64 12.57 -9.22
C GLY A 70 10.27 12.61 -8.54
N LYS A 71 10.18 12.25 -7.25
CA LYS A 71 8.96 12.35 -6.43
C LYS A 71 8.21 13.68 -6.59
N SER A 72 8.93 14.81 -6.49
CA SER A 72 8.34 16.14 -6.59
C SER A 72 7.78 16.43 -7.99
N THR A 73 8.41 15.91 -9.03
CA THR A 73 7.92 16.04 -10.41
C THR A 73 6.63 15.26 -10.61
N LEU A 74 6.58 14.02 -10.12
CA LEU A 74 5.36 13.20 -10.18
C LEU A 74 4.22 13.83 -9.37
N LEU A 75 4.50 14.27 -8.15
CA LEU A 75 3.51 14.90 -7.28
C LEU A 75 2.94 16.19 -7.91
N ASN A 76 3.80 17.05 -8.45
CA ASN A 76 3.34 18.26 -9.14
C ASN A 76 2.48 17.95 -10.37
N ARG A 77 2.75 16.85 -11.10
CA ARG A 77 1.89 16.43 -12.22
C ARG A 77 0.53 15.92 -11.72
N LEU A 78 0.53 15.09 -10.68
CA LEU A 78 -0.70 14.54 -10.09
C LEU A 78 -1.61 15.62 -9.48
N LEU A 79 -1.02 16.61 -8.81
CA LEU A 79 -1.77 17.73 -8.21
C LEU A 79 -2.04 18.89 -9.19
N GLY A 80 -1.25 19.01 -10.26
CA GLY A 80 -1.32 20.12 -11.21
C GLY A 80 -2.37 19.94 -12.31
N GLU A 81 -2.75 18.71 -12.64
CA GLU A 81 -3.68 18.41 -13.73
C GLU A 81 -5.17 18.55 -13.34
N GLN A 82 -5.51 18.47 -12.05
CA GLN A 82 -6.86 18.75 -11.55
C GLN A 82 -6.82 19.67 -10.33
N LYS A 83 -6.90 20.98 -10.57
CA LYS A 83 -7.15 21.96 -9.50
C LYS A 83 -8.58 21.76 -8.97
N SER A 84 -8.74 20.93 -7.95
CA SER A 84 -9.95 20.91 -7.13
C SER A 84 -9.54 20.95 -5.66
N LEU A 85 -9.61 22.16 -5.10
CA LEU A 85 -9.60 22.52 -3.67
C LEU A 85 -8.50 21.87 -2.81
N VAL A 86 -7.42 22.63 -2.60
CA VAL A 86 -6.51 22.43 -1.47
C VAL A 86 -7.28 22.76 -0.19
N SER A 87 -7.50 21.78 0.69
CA SER A 87 -8.12 22.02 1.99
C SER A 87 -7.07 22.54 2.97
N GLU A 88 -7.19 23.81 3.37
CA GLU A 88 -6.44 24.35 4.50
C GLU A 88 -7.24 24.08 5.80
N ILE A 89 -7.18 22.86 6.34
CA ILE A 89 -7.66 22.64 7.70
C ILE A 89 -6.57 23.14 8.65
N ALA A 90 -6.62 24.43 8.98
CA ALA A 90 -5.81 25.01 10.03
C ALA A 90 -6.24 24.42 11.38
N GLY A 91 -5.32 23.80 12.12
CA GLY A 91 -5.46 23.70 13.59
C GLY A 91 -5.28 22.36 14.30
N THR A 92 -4.84 21.26 13.66
CA THR A 92 -4.57 20.00 14.41
C THR A 92 -3.19 19.40 14.09
N THR A 93 -2.62 18.77 15.10
CA THR A 93 -1.19 18.75 15.43
C THR A 93 -0.27 17.94 14.51
N ARG A 94 0.79 18.64 14.07
CA ARG A 94 2.17 18.18 13.77
C ARG A 94 2.39 17.30 12.51
N ASP A 95 2.68 18.01 11.42
CA ASP A 95 3.72 17.69 10.43
C ASP A 95 3.41 16.77 9.23
N VAL A 96 2.17 16.70 8.75
CA VAL A 96 1.88 16.19 7.40
C VAL A 96 1.17 17.26 6.58
N VAL A 97 1.88 17.82 5.59
CA VAL A 97 1.23 18.64 4.56
C VAL A 97 0.69 17.65 3.53
N GLU A 98 -0.61 17.66 3.30
CA GLU A 98 -1.33 16.77 2.38
C GLU A 98 -1.76 17.55 1.12
N GLY A 99 -1.79 16.89 -0.03
CA GLY A 99 -2.31 17.46 -1.27
C GLY A 99 -3.41 16.57 -1.81
N SER A 100 -4.60 17.11 -2.03
CA SER A 100 -5.73 16.35 -2.56
C SER A 100 -5.96 16.64 -4.05
N THR A 101 -6.41 15.62 -4.77
CA THR A 101 -6.91 15.72 -6.15
C THR A 101 -8.14 14.84 -6.29
N SER A 102 -8.95 15.06 -7.32
CA SER A 102 -10.03 14.14 -7.69
C SER A 102 -9.64 13.38 -8.94
N TRP A 103 -9.97 12.09 -9.02
CA TRP A 103 -9.82 11.33 -10.25
C TRP A 103 -11.02 10.43 -10.46
N LYS A 104 -11.72 10.61 -11.58
CA LYS A 104 -12.94 9.85 -11.93
C LYS A 104 -13.99 9.82 -10.82
N GLY A 105 -14.18 10.95 -10.14
CA GLY A 105 -15.16 11.08 -9.05
C GLY A 105 -14.70 10.56 -7.69
N ARG A 106 -13.48 10.01 -7.55
CA ARG A 106 -12.89 9.63 -6.26
C ARG A 106 -11.89 10.67 -5.79
N ARG A 107 -11.87 10.97 -4.49
CA ARG A 107 -10.83 11.80 -3.89
C ARG A 107 -9.55 10.97 -3.74
N ILE A 108 -8.43 11.60 -4.02
CA ILE A 108 -7.10 11.03 -3.84
C ILE A 108 -6.30 12.02 -3.01
N THR A 109 -5.92 11.62 -1.81
CA THR A 109 -5.04 12.38 -0.93
C THR A 109 -3.62 11.87 -1.07
N VAL A 110 -2.73 12.73 -1.56
CA VAL A 110 -1.30 12.45 -1.70
C VAL A 110 -0.58 12.85 -0.42
N LEU A 111 -0.03 11.86 0.29
CA LEU A 111 0.75 12.05 1.49
C LEU A 111 2.20 12.40 1.14
N ASP A 112 2.82 13.26 1.96
CA ASP A 112 4.19 13.81 1.83
C ASP A 112 4.35 15.04 0.90
N THR A 113 3.51 16.08 1.03
CA THR A 113 3.76 17.37 0.33
C THR A 113 4.70 18.31 1.11
N ALA A 114 4.98 18.02 2.39
CA ALA A 114 5.79 18.86 3.28
C ALA A 114 7.29 18.87 2.90
N GLY A 115 7.79 17.77 2.33
CA GLY A 115 9.17 17.68 1.81
C GLY A 115 9.43 18.52 0.56
N ILE A 116 8.39 19.03 -0.09
CA ILE A 116 8.48 19.72 -1.39
C ILE A 116 8.49 21.24 -1.22
N ARG A 117 7.68 21.79 -0.30
CA ARG A 117 7.61 23.25 -0.10
C ARG A 117 8.81 23.86 0.63
N ARG A 118 9.57 23.07 1.41
CA ARG A 118 10.77 23.57 2.12
C ARG A 118 12.03 23.71 1.27
N LYS A 119 12.07 23.10 0.07
CA LYS A 119 13.26 23.17 -0.81
C LYS A 119 13.57 24.56 -1.39
N LYS A 120 12.70 25.56 -1.19
CA LYS A 120 13.02 26.96 -1.56
C LYS A 120 13.85 27.71 -0.50
N LYS A 121 14.08 27.17 0.71
CA LYS A 121 14.70 27.98 1.78
C LYS A 121 15.69 27.35 2.76
N VAL A 122 15.97 26.04 2.76
CA VAL A 122 16.91 25.50 3.78
C VAL A 122 17.80 24.39 3.22
N HIS A 123 19.11 24.60 3.30
CA HIS A 123 20.14 23.56 3.30
C HIS A 123 20.15 22.92 4.68
N GLU A 124 19.52 21.78 4.87
CA GLU A 124 19.73 20.94 6.05
C GLU A 124 19.79 19.47 5.62
N ASP A 125 20.71 18.75 6.25
CA ASP A 125 20.98 17.32 6.08
C ASP A 125 19.81 16.45 6.59
N ILE A 126 18.75 16.34 5.78
CA ILE A 126 17.48 15.67 6.12
C ILE A 126 17.46 14.22 5.60
N GLU A 127 18.43 13.38 5.99
CA GLU A 127 18.37 11.93 5.69
C GLU A 127 17.74 11.13 6.83
N TYR A 128 18.10 11.40 8.08
CA TYR A 128 17.60 10.64 9.24
C TYR A 128 16.09 10.85 9.50
N TYR A 129 15.61 12.09 9.35
CA TYR A 129 14.17 12.40 9.45
C TYR A 129 13.34 11.89 8.27
N SER A 130 13.98 11.40 7.20
CA SER A 130 13.27 10.88 6.01
C SER A 130 12.77 9.44 6.19
N VAL A 131 13.49 8.59 6.95
CA VAL A 131 13.09 7.18 7.12
C VAL A 131 11.92 7.02 8.10
N ASN A 132 12.00 7.60 9.30
CA ASN A 132 10.89 7.54 10.26
C ASN A 132 9.62 8.21 9.72
N ARG A 133 9.77 9.24 8.87
CA ARG A 133 8.66 9.83 8.14
C ARG A 133 8.07 8.84 7.13
N ALA A 134 8.90 8.22 6.29
CA ALA A 134 8.44 7.21 5.35
C ALA A 134 7.68 6.08 6.05
N ILE A 135 8.16 5.62 7.22
CA ILE A 135 7.46 4.60 8.03
C ILE A 135 6.05 5.07 8.40
N ARG A 136 5.90 6.26 8.99
CA ARG A 136 4.58 6.82 9.34
C ARG A 136 3.69 7.00 8.12
N THR A 137 4.25 7.49 7.01
CA THR A 137 3.50 7.65 5.76
C THR A 137 3.00 6.31 5.22
N VAL A 138 3.77 5.23 5.34
CA VAL A 138 3.30 3.87 5.00
C VAL A 138 2.18 3.40 5.93
N GLU A 139 2.23 3.77 7.21
CA GLU A 139 1.18 3.44 8.18
C GLU A 139 -0.12 4.21 7.92
N ASP A 140 -0.06 5.39 7.32
CA ASP A 140 -1.24 6.26 7.09
C ASP A 140 -1.81 6.17 5.67
N CYS A 141 -1.18 5.43 4.75
CA CYS A 141 -1.60 5.33 3.36
C CYS A 141 -2.33 4.03 3.01
N ASP A 142 -3.07 4.03 1.90
CA ASP A 142 -3.63 2.83 1.29
C ASP A 142 -2.66 2.25 0.24
N ILE A 143 -2.00 3.14 -0.49
CA ILE A 143 -1.11 2.80 -1.60
C ILE A 143 0.23 3.52 -1.45
N VAL A 144 1.32 2.77 -1.54
CA VAL A 144 2.69 3.26 -1.65
C VAL A 144 3.13 3.24 -3.11
N VAL A 145 3.45 4.41 -3.65
CA VAL A 145 4.17 4.59 -4.90
C VAL A 145 5.65 4.78 -4.58
N LEU A 146 6.43 3.72 -4.75
CA LEU A 146 7.88 3.73 -4.54
C LEU A 146 8.60 4.16 -5.83
N MET A 147 9.07 5.39 -5.84
CA MET A 147 9.84 6.01 -6.92
C MET A 147 11.30 5.54 -6.89
N ILE A 148 11.69 4.80 -7.91
CA ILE A 148 13.02 4.24 -8.08
C ILE A 148 13.69 4.91 -9.28
N ASP A 149 14.95 5.33 -9.13
CA ASP A 149 15.76 5.75 -10.27
C ASP A 149 16.14 4.50 -11.08
N ALA A 150 15.76 4.46 -12.35
CA ALA A 150 16.00 3.32 -13.22
C ALA A 150 17.49 2.94 -13.31
N GLN A 151 18.38 3.94 -13.29
CA GLN A 151 19.83 3.72 -13.41
C GLN A 151 20.44 3.15 -12.12
N GLU A 152 19.95 3.61 -10.98
CA GLU A 152 20.42 3.18 -9.65
C GLU A 152 19.80 1.84 -9.23
N GLY A 153 18.56 1.58 -9.66
CA GLY A 153 17.80 0.40 -9.27
C GLY A 153 17.34 0.42 -7.81
N LEU A 154 16.96 -0.74 -7.29
CA LEU A 154 16.48 -0.91 -5.93
C LEU A 154 17.63 -0.86 -4.92
N THR A 155 17.50 0.03 -3.94
CA THR A 155 18.47 0.19 -2.86
C THR A 155 17.98 -0.44 -1.56
N ASP A 156 18.85 -0.60 -0.56
CA ASP A 156 18.45 -1.22 0.71
C ASP A 156 17.40 -0.41 1.47
N GLN A 157 17.36 0.91 1.27
CA GLN A 157 16.29 1.76 1.80
C GLN A 157 14.95 1.47 1.12
N ASP A 158 14.95 1.32 -0.21
CA ASP A 158 13.75 1.02 -0.99
C ASP A 158 13.18 -0.35 -0.61
N LYS A 159 14.06 -1.35 -0.41
CA LYS A 159 13.68 -2.69 0.06
C LYS A 159 13.02 -2.64 1.44
N LYS A 160 13.53 -1.85 2.38
CA LYS A 160 12.94 -1.68 3.72
C LYS A 160 11.55 -1.07 3.66
N ILE A 161 11.36 -0.04 2.83
CA ILE A 161 10.05 0.60 2.65
C ILE A 161 9.06 -0.35 1.96
N ALA A 162 9.50 -1.07 0.93
CA ALA A 162 8.69 -2.07 0.24
C ALA A 162 8.27 -3.21 1.17
N ALA A 163 9.20 -3.73 1.97
CA ALA A 163 8.91 -4.77 2.96
C ALA A 163 7.88 -4.30 3.99
N LEU A 164 8.05 -3.09 4.53
CA LEU A 164 7.11 -2.49 5.47
C LEU A 164 5.72 -2.30 4.82
N ALA A 165 5.66 -1.84 3.57
CA ALA A 165 4.38 -1.69 2.86
C ALA A 165 3.65 -3.03 2.73
N VAL A 166 4.38 -4.10 2.39
CA VAL A 166 3.82 -5.46 2.29
C VAL A 166 3.39 -5.98 3.66
N GLU A 167 4.21 -5.82 4.70
CA GLU A 167 3.90 -6.23 6.07
C GLU A 167 2.61 -5.57 6.58
N LYS A 168 2.41 -4.29 6.25
CA LYS A 168 1.23 -3.50 6.62
C LYS A 168 0.04 -3.70 5.66
N GLY A 169 0.14 -4.59 4.67
CA GLY A 169 -0.92 -4.87 3.71
C GLY A 169 -1.25 -3.70 2.77
N ARG A 170 -0.32 -2.77 2.55
CA ARG A 170 -0.51 -1.62 1.67
C ARG A 170 -0.36 -2.02 0.21
N GLY A 171 -1.14 -1.39 -0.68
CA GLY A 171 -0.92 -1.52 -2.12
C GLY A 171 0.46 -0.98 -2.48
N LEU A 172 1.25 -1.73 -3.25
CA LEU A 172 2.61 -1.32 -3.62
C LEU A 172 2.76 -1.15 -5.13
N VAL A 173 3.22 0.03 -5.54
CA VAL A 173 3.47 0.43 -6.92
C VAL A 173 4.93 0.82 -7.07
N PHE A 174 5.67 0.13 -7.94
CA PHE A 174 7.03 0.54 -8.29
C PHE A 174 6.98 1.49 -9.49
N ALA A 175 7.46 2.71 -9.29
CA ALA A 175 7.56 3.74 -10.32
C ALA A 175 9.02 3.94 -10.71
N LEU A 176 9.44 3.29 -11.79
CA LEU A 176 10.77 3.43 -12.36
C LEU A 176 10.85 4.75 -13.15
N ASN A 177 11.61 5.71 -12.64
CA ASN A 177 11.78 7.02 -13.23
C ASN A 177 13.17 7.19 -13.85
N LYS A 178 13.32 8.16 -14.76
CA LYS A 178 14.54 8.39 -15.58
C LYS A 178 14.92 7.20 -16.46
N TRP A 179 13.92 6.42 -16.86
CA TRP A 179 14.11 5.25 -17.73
C TRP A 179 14.73 5.62 -19.09
N ASP A 180 14.54 6.87 -19.53
CA ASP A 180 15.17 7.46 -20.73
C ASP A 180 16.71 7.40 -20.71
N ARG A 181 17.33 7.17 -19.54
CA ARG A 181 18.79 7.15 -19.37
C ARG A 181 19.40 5.75 -19.24
N MET A 182 18.58 4.70 -19.35
CA MET A 182 19.08 3.33 -19.25
C MET A 182 19.87 2.95 -20.50
N PRO A 183 21.07 2.35 -20.37
CA PRO A 183 21.87 1.92 -21.52
C PRO A 183 21.11 0.88 -22.35
N ASP A 184 21.25 0.92 -23.67
CA ASP A 184 20.61 -0.01 -24.61
C ASP A 184 21.07 -1.47 -24.38
N LEU A 185 20.09 -2.35 -24.13
CA LEU A 185 20.31 -3.77 -23.87
C LEU A 185 20.19 -4.54 -25.19
N LYS A 186 21.34 -4.76 -25.86
CA LYS A 186 21.40 -5.42 -27.17
C LYS A 186 20.72 -6.78 -27.22
N ASN A 187 19.93 -6.93 -28.28
CA ASN A 187 19.40 -8.15 -28.94
C ASN A 187 18.47 -9.05 -28.09
N SER A 188 17.22 -9.20 -28.57
CA SER A 188 16.04 -9.81 -27.93
C SER A 188 15.33 -8.95 -26.87
N PHE A 189 16.10 -8.31 -25.97
CA PHE A 189 15.54 -7.51 -24.88
C PHE A 189 15.01 -6.13 -25.31
N GLU A 190 15.70 -5.45 -26.23
CA GLU A 190 15.32 -4.14 -26.80
C GLU A 190 13.88 -4.11 -27.35
N ALA A 191 13.48 -5.13 -28.12
CA ALA A 191 12.13 -5.18 -28.67
C ALA A 191 11.05 -5.26 -27.58
N SER A 192 11.34 -5.89 -26.45
CA SER A 192 10.38 -6.05 -25.34
C SER A 192 10.41 -4.86 -24.36
N ARG A 193 11.50 -4.07 -24.35
CA ARG A 193 11.78 -3.02 -23.37
C ARG A 193 10.90 -1.78 -23.55
N ASP A 194 10.71 -1.32 -24.79
CA ASP A 194 9.86 -0.17 -25.12
C ASP A 194 8.36 -0.42 -24.93
N LYS A 195 8.03 -1.63 -24.48
CA LYS A 195 6.66 -2.07 -24.30
C LYS A 195 6.21 -2.01 -22.87
N LEU A 196 7.06 -2.04 -21.84
CA LEU A 196 6.63 -1.99 -20.44
C LEU A 196 6.47 -0.54 -19.96
N ARG A 197 5.34 -0.23 -19.32
CA ARG A 197 5.03 1.09 -18.78
C ARG A 197 5.19 1.16 -17.26
N TYR A 198 4.54 0.24 -16.55
CA TYR A 198 4.57 0.18 -15.08
C TYR A 198 4.21 -1.21 -14.59
N ALA A 199 4.50 -1.50 -13.33
CA ALA A 199 4.18 -2.76 -12.67
C ALA A 199 3.36 -2.49 -11.39
N LEU A 200 2.37 -3.33 -11.12
CA LEU A 200 1.58 -3.30 -9.88
C LEU A 200 1.70 -4.65 -9.19
N GLN A 201 1.89 -4.68 -7.87
CA GLN A 201 1.68 -5.91 -7.14
C GLN A 201 0.17 -6.14 -6.98
N SER A 202 -0.34 -7.26 -7.48
CA SER A 202 -1.76 -7.62 -7.45
C SER A 202 -2.09 -8.74 -6.48
N GLY A 203 -1.08 -9.40 -5.91
CA GLY A 203 -1.26 -10.48 -4.95
C GLY A 203 -0.06 -10.61 -4.03
N ILE A 204 -0.33 -11.06 -2.80
CA ILE A 204 0.68 -11.23 -1.75
C ILE A 204 1.05 -12.71 -1.58
N ASN A 205 0.11 -13.64 -1.81
CA ASN A 205 0.35 -15.09 -1.76
C ASN A 205 -0.47 -15.83 -2.84
N PRO A 206 0.14 -16.24 -3.98
CA PRO A 206 1.53 -15.99 -4.36
C PRO A 206 1.79 -14.50 -4.62
N VAL A 207 3.06 -14.08 -4.55
CA VAL A 207 3.46 -12.71 -4.86
C VAL A 207 3.24 -12.50 -6.36
N LYS A 208 2.20 -11.74 -6.71
CA LYS A 208 1.80 -11.54 -8.10
C LYS A 208 2.02 -10.11 -8.51
N PHE A 209 2.65 -9.91 -9.66
CA PHE A 209 2.78 -8.61 -10.31
C PHE A 209 2.05 -8.59 -11.65
N ILE A 210 1.39 -7.47 -11.93
CA ILE A 210 0.84 -7.15 -13.23
C ILE A 210 1.77 -6.13 -13.89
N LEU A 211 2.39 -6.53 -14.99
CA LEU A 211 3.17 -5.68 -15.87
C LEU A 211 2.26 -5.07 -16.93
N PHE A 212 2.12 -3.75 -16.95
CA PHE A 212 1.36 -3.06 -17.98
C PHE A 212 2.25 -2.71 -19.15
N ALA A 213 1.83 -3.14 -20.34
CA ALA A 213 2.58 -2.98 -21.57
C ALA A 213 1.78 -2.29 -22.69
N SER A 214 2.49 -1.54 -23.54
CA SER A 214 1.97 -0.99 -24.80
C SER A 214 1.77 -2.07 -25.86
N ARG A 215 2.51 -3.19 -25.82
CA ARG A 215 2.30 -4.38 -26.66
C ARG A 215 2.60 -5.65 -25.86
N PRO A 216 1.62 -6.20 -25.12
CA PRO A 216 1.81 -7.39 -24.27
C PRO A 216 2.32 -8.59 -25.05
N ASP A 217 1.71 -8.86 -26.22
CA ASP A 217 1.98 -10.02 -27.09
C ASP A 217 3.44 -10.10 -27.56
N ALA A 218 4.16 -8.99 -27.49
CA ALA A 218 5.50 -8.86 -28.03
C ALA A 218 6.58 -8.78 -26.94
N ILE A 219 6.22 -9.21 -25.72
CA ILE A 219 7.12 -9.47 -24.59
C ILE A 219 7.36 -10.97 -24.52
N GLY A 220 8.57 -11.41 -24.83
CA GLY A 220 8.91 -12.84 -24.84
C GLY A 220 9.02 -13.46 -23.44
N GLU A 221 8.78 -14.76 -23.32
CA GLU A 221 8.88 -15.51 -22.06
C GLU A 221 10.27 -15.43 -21.41
N SER A 222 11.34 -15.36 -22.22
CA SER A 222 12.70 -15.20 -21.71
C SER A 222 12.88 -13.88 -20.96
N TYR A 223 12.23 -12.80 -21.42
CA TYR A 223 12.26 -11.51 -20.73
C TYR A 223 11.38 -11.51 -19.48
N LEU A 224 10.22 -12.17 -19.53
CA LEU A 224 9.40 -12.37 -18.33
C LEU A 224 10.14 -13.19 -17.27
N SER A 225 10.85 -14.24 -17.67
CA SER A 225 11.67 -15.05 -16.77
C SER A 225 12.82 -14.23 -16.17
N TYR A 226 13.48 -13.40 -16.99
CA TYR A 226 14.48 -12.44 -16.51
C TYR A 226 13.89 -11.47 -15.48
N LEU A 227 12.78 -10.80 -15.79
CA LEU A 227 12.11 -9.87 -14.89
C LEU A 227 11.67 -10.54 -13.61
N LYS A 228 11.11 -11.76 -13.69
CA LYS A 228 10.70 -12.56 -12.54
C LYS A 228 11.89 -12.84 -11.64
N ASN A 229 13.00 -13.30 -12.21
CA ASN A 229 14.22 -13.58 -11.44
C ASN A 229 14.86 -12.30 -10.88
N LYS A 230 14.82 -11.20 -11.61
CA LYS A 230 15.32 -9.90 -11.17
C LYS A 230 14.49 -9.35 -10.00
N ILE A 231 13.16 -9.40 -10.10
CA ILE A 231 12.23 -9.06 -9.03
C ILE A 231 12.45 -9.96 -7.80
N ARG A 232 12.59 -11.29 -8.00
CA ARG A 232 12.90 -12.23 -6.92
C ARG A 232 14.20 -11.90 -6.20
N SER A 233 15.26 -11.60 -6.95
CA SER A 233 16.56 -11.24 -6.40
C SER A 233 16.54 -9.91 -5.68
N ASP A 234 16.00 -8.87 -6.32
CA ASP A 234 16.09 -7.49 -5.85
C ASP A 234 15.13 -7.22 -4.67
N LEU A 235 13.97 -7.90 -4.62
CA LEU A 235 12.97 -7.76 -3.55
C LEU A 235 13.06 -8.86 -2.49
N GLY A 236 14.03 -9.77 -2.58
CA GLY A 236 14.25 -10.80 -1.56
C GLY A 236 13.22 -11.95 -1.56
N PHE A 237 12.47 -12.14 -2.64
CA PHE A 237 11.55 -13.27 -2.83
C PHE A 237 12.27 -14.53 -3.32
N SER A 238 13.48 -14.81 -2.83
CA SER A 238 14.28 -15.96 -3.25
C SER A 238 13.55 -17.29 -3.00
N LEU A 239 12.83 -17.39 -1.89
CA LEU A 239 12.09 -18.58 -1.43
C LEU A 239 10.59 -18.56 -1.73
N ILE A 240 10.06 -17.49 -2.35
CA ILE A 240 8.62 -17.29 -2.58
C ILE A 240 8.34 -17.27 -4.08
N PRO A 241 7.31 -17.99 -4.58
CA PRO A 241 6.94 -17.94 -5.98
C PRO A 241 6.46 -16.53 -6.36
N VAL A 242 7.12 -15.94 -7.36
CA VAL A 242 6.70 -14.68 -7.98
C VAL A 242 5.97 -14.99 -9.30
N GLU A 243 4.75 -14.50 -9.44
CA GLU A 243 3.97 -14.57 -10.66
C GLU A 243 4.01 -13.22 -11.39
N LEU A 244 4.19 -13.26 -12.71
CA LEU A 244 4.09 -12.09 -13.56
C LEU A 244 2.96 -12.29 -14.56
N GLU A 245 2.03 -11.35 -14.60
CA GLU A 245 0.98 -11.26 -15.61
C GLU A 245 1.25 -10.02 -16.47
N VAL A 246 1.14 -10.12 -17.79
CA VAL A 246 1.27 -8.94 -18.67
C VAL A 246 -0.11 -8.51 -19.13
N ARG A 247 -0.43 -7.22 -18.97
CA ARG A 247 -1.68 -6.63 -19.46
C ARG A 247 -1.43 -5.49 -20.44
N GLY A 248 -2.33 -5.35 -21.41
CA GLY A 248 -2.36 -4.19 -22.29
C GLY A 248 -2.75 -2.93 -21.52
N SER A 249 -1.98 -1.86 -21.70
CA SER A 249 -2.34 -0.53 -21.21
C SER A 249 -3.66 -0.05 -21.85
N SER A 250 -4.37 0.86 -21.18
CA SER A 250 -5.64 1.42 -21.67
C SER A 250 -5.56 2.02 -23.08
N SER A 251 -4.41 2.59 -23.47
CA SER A 251 -4.19 3.08 -24.84
C SER A 251 -4.06 1.96 -25.87
N TRP A 252 -3.52 0.79 -25.51
CA TRP A 252 -3.41 -0.35 -26.44
C TRP A 252 -4.76 -1.01 -26.74
N LYS A 253 -5.69 -1.00 -25.77
CA LYS A 253 -7.06 -1.51 -26.00
C LYS A 253 -7.86 -0.62 -26.95
N ALA A 254 -7.56 0.68 -26.99
CA ALA A 254 -8.23 1.63 -27.87
C ALA A 254 -7.77 1.51 -29.35
N ASP A 255 -6.51 1.15 -29.60
CA ASP A 255 -5.97 0.96 -30.96
C ASP A 255 -6.44 -0.35 -31.65
N ARG A 256 -7.16 -1.23 -30.93
CA ARG A 256 -7.65 -2.53 -31.40
C ARG A 256 -9.18 -2.68 -31.38
N ALA A 257 -9.93 -1.62 -31.02
CA ALA A 257 -11.39 -1.57 -31.02
C ALA A 257 -11.90 -0.79 -32.23
#